data_AF-A0A662HFH2-F1
#
_entry.id   AF-A0A662HFH2-F1
#
_cell.length_a   1.000
_cell.length_b   1.000
_cell.length_c   1.000
_cell.angle_alpha   90.00
_cell.angle_beta   90.00
_cell.angle_gamma   90.00
#
_symmetry.space_group_name_H-M   'P 1'
#
loop_
_entity.id
_entity.type
_entity.pdbx_description
1 polymer ?
#
loop_
_entity_poly.entity_id
_entity_poly.type
_entity_poly.pdbx_seq_one_letter_code
_entity_poly.pdbx_strand_id
1 'polypeptide(L)'
;MSRIITREEILRELRRRREPVRLPPTRIVPVPSTLLGVWIYVPGEGLIGQYLGHHEYTLDGEQVWDIDYGIYALYARVAERLVVPVAAGVIVPGAEELLRYGAPYEFVHRLGTLRAVPRRRIWNLELVESGREQATILVVDLHELMPEPPTADVVDYLVRTRTRLRVTSRLYAELARAYEDLRVERDRAMAQARAALSLVARWRTTVATLSSVVMELESNMERMAHRLHQLTDRVRRRDVTIEALQGELEEMQATLAAVMERYREVRREVERAAEEVERRGGEVERGAGGAAGGQG
;
A
#
# COMPACT_ATOMS: atom_id res chain seq x y z
N MET A 1 -14.41 -28.44 -78.42
CA MET A 1 -13.95 -27.04 -78.35
C MET A 1 -14.58 -26.39 -77.12
N SER A 2 -13.80 -26.20 -76.05
CA SER A 2 -14.26 -25.54 -74.81
C SER A 2 -14.33 -24.04 -75.05
N ARG A 3 -15.51 -23.44 -74.90
CA ARG A 3 -15.74 -22.00 -75.09
C ARG A 3 -15.34 -21.29 -73.79
N ILE A 4 -14.35 -20.42 -73.86
CA ILE A 4 -13.91 -19.60 -72.70
C ILE A 4 -14.98 -18.55 -72.47
N ILE A 5 -15.79 -18.73 -71.42
CA ILE A 5 -16.79 -17.76 -71.00
C ILE A 5 -16.05 -16.59 -70.34
N THR A 6 -16.27 -15.39 -70.86
CA THR A 6 -15.63 -14.19 -70.33
C THR A 6 -16.25 -13.77 -69.00
N ARG A 7 -15.46 -13.15 -68.09
CA ARG A 7 -15.94 -12.65 -66.78
C ARG A 7 -17.17 -11.74 -66.92
N GLU A 8 -17.25 -11.00 -68.03
CA GLU A 8 -18.38 -10.12 -68.33
C GLU A 8 -19.64 -10.89 -68.74
N GLU A 9 -19.53 -12.01 -69.46
CA GLU A 9 -20.66 -12.91 -69.74
C GLU A 9 -21.19 -13.57 -68.47
N ILE A 10 -20.30 -14.02 -67.56
CA ILE A 10 -20.70 -14.58 -66.26
C ILE A 10 -21.47 -13.54 -65.44
N LEU A 11 -20.97 -12.30 -65.39
CA LEU A 11 -21.62 -11.21 -64.66
C LEU A 11 -22.94 -10.77 -65.31
N ARG A 12 -23.04 -10.83 -66.64
CA ARG A 12 -24.28 -10.53 -67.39
C ARG A 12 -25.34 -11.59 -67.15
N GLU A 13 -24.96 -12.86 -67.12
CA GLU A 13 -25.86 -13.99 -66.84
C GLU A 13 -26.33 -14.00 -65.37
N LEU A 14 -25.45 -13.66 -64.44
CA LEU A 14 -25.79 -13.48 -63.01
C LEU A 14 -26.72 -12.28 -62.77
N ARG A 15 -26.60 -11.20 -63.56
CA ARG A 15 -27.54 -10.06 -63.53
C ARG A 15 -28.88 -10.40 -64.15
N ARG A 16 -28.90 -11.23 -65.20
CA ARG A 16 -30.12 -11.66 -65.89
C ARG A 16 -30.97 -12.62 -65.05
N ARG A 17 -30.36 -13.38 -64.13
CA ARG A 17 -31.05 -14.26 -63.16
C ARG A 17 -31.50 -13.57 -61.87
N ARG A 18 -31.13 -12.30 -61.64
CA ARG A 18 -31.66 -11.49 -60.54
C ARG A 18 -32.81 -10.64 -61.06
N GLU A 19 -33.94 -11.28 -61.34
CA GLU A 19 -35.19 -10.55 -61.17
C GLU A 19 -35.23 -10.06 -59.72
N PRO A 20 -35.51 -8.77 -59.45
CA PRO A 20 -35.82 -8.34 -58.10
C PRO A 20 -37.12 -9.04 -57.74
N VAL A 21 -37.02 -10.19 -57.06
CA VAL A 21 -38.15 -10.82 -56.40
C VAL A 21 -38.79 -9.73 -55.56
N ARG A 22 -40.01 -9.35 -55.91
CA ARG A 22 -40.81 -8.47 -55.05
C ARG A 22 -41.03 -9.25 -53.77
N LEU A 23 -40.23 -8.94 -52.76
CA LEU A 23 -40.39 -9.52 -51.45
C LEU A 23 -41.81 -9.15 -50.97
N PRO A 24 -42.61 -10.12 -50.52
CA PRO A 24 -43.89 -9.83 -49.89
C PRO A 24 -43.68 -8.92 -48.67
N PRO A 25 -44.74 -8.29 -48.15
CA PRO A 25 -44.63 -7.47 -46.95
C PRO A 25 -43.96 -8.26 -45.83
N THR A 26 -42.74 -7.87 -45.47
CA THR A 26 -41.96 -8.47 -44.40
C THR A 26 -42.48 -8.00 -43.06
N ARG A 27 -42.80 -8.94 -42.17
CA ARG A 27 -43.12 -8.63 -40.78
C ARG A 27 -41.81 -8.61 -39.99
N ILE A 28 -41.51 -7.48 -39.36
CA ILE A 28 -40.45 -7.42 -38.36
C ILE A 28 -41.00 -8.12 -37.11
N VAL A 29 -40.44 -9.28 -36.80
CA VAL A 29 -40.79 -10.01 -35.59
C VAL A 29 -39.91 -9.48 -34.46
N PRO A 30 -40.47 -8.99 -33.35
CA PRO A 30 -39.66 -8.60 -32.20
C PRO A 30 -38.83 -9.80 -31.76
N VAL A 31 -37.53 -9.58 -31.57
CA VAL A 31 -36.58 -10.65 -31.26
C VAL A 31 -37.02 -11.37 -29.99
N PRO A 32 -37.34 -12.67 -30.05
CA PRO A 32 -37.66 -13.42 -28.84
C PRO A 32 -36.43 -13.44 -27.93
N SER A 33 -36.60 -13.09 -26.65
CA SER A 33 -35.51 -13.11 -25.66
C SER A 33 -34.87 -14.49 -25.52
N THR A 34 -35.60 -15.55 -25.85
CA THR A 34 -35.13 -16.95 -25.84
C THR A 34 -34.20 -17.30 -27.00
N LEU A 35 -34.33 -16.61 -28.14
CA LEU A 35 -33.48 -16.84 -29.32
C LEU A 35 -32.27 -15.88 -29.35
N LEU A 36 -32.37 -14.70 -28.72
CA LEU A 36 -31.28 -13.73 -28.72
C LEU A 36 -30.00 -14.32 -28.10
N GLY A 37 -28.90 -14.28 -28.86
CA GLY A 37 -27.59 -14.80 -28.43
C GLY A 37 -27.42 -16.32 -28.56
N VAL A 38 -28.43 -17.05 -29.07
CA VAL A 38 -28.34 -18.50 -29.34
C VAL A 38 -27.38 -18.74 -30.51
N TRP A 39 -26.46 -19.70 -30.38
CA TRP A 39 -25.53 -20.03 -31.47
C TRP A 39 -26.26 -20.66 -32.65
N ILE A 40 -25.88 -20.30 -33.88
CA ILE A 40 -26.44 -20.88 -35.10
C ILE A 40 -25.41 -21.82 -35.71
N TYR A 41 -25.82 -23.06 -35.92
CA TYR A 41 -25.06 -24.08 -36.64
C TYR A 41 -25.70 -24.35 -37.99
N VAL A 42 -24.91 -24.23 -39.06
CA VAL A 42 -25.31 -24.59 -40.42
C VAL A 42 -24.47 -25.80 -40.85
N PRO A 43 -25.08 -26.96 -41.12
CA PRO A 43 -24.36 -28.12 -41.65
C PRO A 43 -23.54 -27.76 -42.89
N GLY A 44 -22.28 -28.18 -42.93
CA GLY A 44 -21.35 -27.85 -44.02
C GLY A 44 -20.61 -26.51 -43.84
N GLU A 45 -21.14 -25.57 -43.05
CA GLU A 45 -20.49 -24.28 -42.77
C GLU A 45 -19.99 -24.17 -41.32
N GLY A 46 -20.56 -24.95 -40.39
CA GLY A 46 -20.19 -24.94 -38.98
C GLY A 46 -20.97 -23.92 -38.15
N LEU A 47 -20.36 -23.44 -37.06
CA LEU A 47 -20.94 -22.37 -36.23
C LEU A 47 -20.66 -21.01 -36.89
N ILE A 48 -21.72 -20.34 -37.33
CA ILE A 48 -21.60 -19.12 -38.13
C ILE A 48 -21.74 -17.82 -37.31
N GLY A 49 -22.31 -17.91 -36.11
CA GLY A 49 -22.51 -16.77 -35.21
C GLY A 49 -23.70 -17.00 -34.27
N GLN A 50 -24.12 -15.95 -33.59
CA GLN A 50 -25.24 -15.95 -32.68
C GLN A 50 -26.43 -15.24 -33.29
N TYR A 51 -27.62 -15.75 -32.99
CA TYR A 51 -28.89 -15.19 -33.44
C TYR A 51 -29.11 -13.80 -32.84
N LEU A 52 -29.35 -12.82 -33.71
CA LEU A 52 -29.62 -11.43 -33.33
C LEU A 52 -31.08 -11.02 -33.58
N GLY A 53 -31.74 -11.66 -34.55
CA GLY A 53 -33.11 -11.38 -34.93
C GLY A 53 -33.47 -12.03 -36.26
N HIS A 54 -34.72 -11.87 -36.69
CA HIS A 54 -35.15 -12.32 -38.01
C HIS A 54 -36.26 -11.46 -38.60
N HIS A 55 -36.40 -11.55 -39.92
CA HIS A 55 -37.55 -11.05 -40.67
C HIS A 55 -38.33 -12.23 -41.23
N GLU A 56 -39.64 -12.23 -41.04
CA GLU A 56 -40.52 -13.29 -41.53
C GLU A 56 -41.35 -12.81 -42.72
N TYR A 57 -41.43 -13.64 -43.76
CA TYR A 57 -42.26 -13.41 -44.94
C TYR A 57 -42.67 -14.76 -45.56
N THR A 58 -43.65 -14.72 -46.47
CA THR A 58 -44.14 -15.91 -47.19
C THR A 58 -43.59 -15.92 -48.60
N LEU A 59 -42.80 -16.91 -48.96
CA LEU A 59 -42.29 -17.11 -50.33
C LEU A 59 -42.85 -18.42 -50.88
N ASP A 60 -43.52 -18.36 -52.03
CA ASP A 60 -44.12 -19.53 -52.70
C ASP A 60 -45.04 -20.38 -51.80
N GLY A 61 -45.78 -19.73 -50.89
CA GLY A 61 -46.69 -20.38 -49.95
C GLY A 61 -46.02 -20.96 -48.70
N GLU A 62 -44.70 -20.85 -48.57
CA GLU A 62 -43.92 -21.31 -47.42
C GLU A 62 -43.47 -20.12 -46.54
N GLN A 63 -43.47 -20.31 -45.21
CA GLN A 63 -42.90 -19.33 -44.28
C GLN A 63 -41.37 -19.40 -44.31
N VAL A 64 -40.74 -18.27 -44.58
CA VAL A 64 -39.28 -18.13 -44.68
C VAL A 64 -38.78 -17.01 -43.76
N TRP A 65 -37.59 -17.21 -43.22
CA TRP A 65 -36.92 -16.32 -42.28
C TRP A 65 -35.63 -15.78 -42.90
N ASP A 66 -35.45 -14.46 -42.89
CA ASP A 66 -34.13 -13.86 -43.03
C ASP A 66 -33.55 -13.69 -41.62
N ILE A 67 -32.57 -14.52 -41.24
CA ILE A 67 -32.01 -14.57 -39.88
C ILE A 67 -30.74 -13.74 -39.82
N ASP A 68 -30.76 -12.68 -39.02
CA ASP A 68 -29.57 -11.90 -38.70
C ASP A 68 -28.73 -12.62 -37.64
N TYR A 69 -27.44 -12.75 -37.92
CA TYR A 69 -26.50 -13.38 -37.00
C TYR A 69 -25.25 -12.51 -36.80
N GLY A 70 -24.62 -12.70 -35.65
CA GLY A 70 -23.45 -11.94 -35.27
C GLY A 70 -22.89 -12.29 -33.91
N ILE A 71 -22.24 -11.35 -33.27
CA ILE A 71 -21.75 -11.48 -31.90
C ILE A 71 -22.66 -10.65 -31.02
N TYR A 72 -23.28 -11.30 -30.05
CA TYR A 72 -24.05 -10.66 -28.98
C TYR A 72 -23.27 -10.79 -27.68
N ALA A 73 -23.04 -9.69 -26.99
CA ALA A 73 -22.42 -9.70 -25.68
C ALA A 73 -23.04 -8.63 -24.78
N LEU A 74 -23.21 -8.96 -23.51
CA LEU A 74 -23.78 -8.06 -22.52
C LEU A 74 -22.66 -7.58 -21.60
N TYR A 75 -22.71 -6.32 -21.17
CA TYR A 75 -21.70 -5.71 -20.34
C TYR A 75 -22.38 -4.98 -19.19
N ALA A 76 -21.85 -5.08 -17.98
CA ALA A 76 -22.33 -4.30 -16.84
C ALA A 76 -21.18 -3.45 -16.31
N ARG A 77 -21.42 -2.15 -16.11
CA ARG A 77 -20.42 -1.29 -15.47
C ARG A 77 -20.67 -1.31 -13.96
N VAL A 78 -19.69 -1.79 -13.20
CA VAL A 78 -19.75 -1.82 -11.73
C VAL A 78 -18.57 -1.00 -11.21
N ALA A 79 -18.86 0.13 -10.55
CA ALA A 79 -17.90 1.01 -9.88
C ALA A 79 -16.60 1.26 -10.68
N GLU A 80 -16.70 2.05 -11.76
CA GLU A 80 -15.62 2.42 -12.70
C GLU A 80 -14.96 1.26 -13.48
N ARG A 81 -15.29 -0.01 -13.19
CA ARG A 81 -14.79 -1.18 -13.93
C ARG A 81 -15.85 -1.71 -14.89
N LEU A 82 -15.42 -2.04 -16.11
CA LEU A 82 -16.24 -2.76 -17.09
C LEU A 82 -16.24 -4.26 -16.73
N VAL A 83 -17.38 -4.79 -16.30
CA VAL A 83 -17.59 -6.23 -16.13
C VAL A 83 -18.25 -6.74 -17.41
N VAL A 84 -17.69 -7.82 -17.97
CA VAL A 84 -18.17 -8.43 -19.22
C VAL A 84 -18.94 -9.72 -18.90
N PRO A 85 -20.27 -9.71 -18.68
CA PRO A 85 -21.08 -10.92 -18.80
C PRO A 85 -21.10 -11.37 -20.27
N VAL A 86 -20.17 -12.25 -20.64
CA VAL A 86 -20.11 -12.83 -21.99
C VAL A 86 -21.43 -13.54 -22.32
N ALA A 87 -22.36 -12.85 -22.99
CA ALA A 87 -23.54 -13.48 -23.57
C ALA A 87 -23.18 -14.18 -24.89
N ALA A 88 -22.07 -14.92 -24.93
CA ALA A 88 -21.67 -15.80 -26.04
C ALA A 88 -22.49 -17.11 -26.02
N GLY A 89 -23.82 -17.00 -25.85
CA GLY A 89 -24.70 -18.13 -25.62
C GLY A 89 -24.49 -18.82 -24.27
N VAL A 90 -23.54 -18.38 -23.43
CA VAL A 90 -23.32 -18.86 -22.06
C VAL A 90 -23.89 -17.80 -21.12
N ILE A 91 -25.09 -18.03 -20.59
CA ILE A 91 -25.51 -17.27 -19.40
C ILE A 91 -24.47 -17.60 -18.32
N VAL A 92 -23.66 -16.61 -17.92
CA VAL A 92 -22.80 -16.73 -16.74
C VAL A 92 -23.75 -16.92 -15.56
N PRO A 93 -23.68 -18.02 -14.81
CA PRO A 93 -24.50 -18.17 -13.60
C PRO A 93 -24.27 -16.96 -12.68
N GLY A 94 -25.34 -16.24 -12.33
CA GLY A 94 -25.27 -14.97 -11.59
C GLY A 94 -25.25 -13.70 -12.45
N ALA A 95 -25.37 -13.80 -13.78
CA ALA A 95 -25.48 -12.63 -14.66
C ALA A 95 -26.69 -11.74 -14.31
N GLU A 96 -27.83 -12.33 -13.95
CA GLU A 96 -29.01 -11.57 -13.50
C GLU A 96 -28.73 -10.75 -12.23
N GLU A 97 -27.90 -11.27 -11.32
CA GLU A 97 -27.47 -10.58 -10.12
C GLU A 97 -26.50 -9.44 -10.47
N LEU A 98 -25.52 -9.70 -11.35
CA LEU A 98 -24.58 -8.68 -11.85
C LEU A 98 -25.27 -7.54 -12.61
N LEU A 99 -26.33 -7.85 -13.36
CA LEU A 99 -27.15 -6.86 -14.09
C LEU A 99 -28.04 -6.02 -13.18
N ARG A 100 -28.36 -6.49 -11.96
CA ARG A 100 -29.09 -5.67 -10.97
C ARG A 100 -28.23 -4.55 -10.38
N TYR A 101 -26.90 -4.72 -10.36
CA TYR A 101 -25.96 -3.78 -9.75
C TYR A 101 -25.32 -2.78 -10.72
N GLY A 102 -25.51 -2.94 -12.04
CA GLY A 102 -24.90 -2.06 -13.05
C GLY A 102 -25.85 -1.77 -14.21
N ALA A 103 -25.69 -0.59 -14.86
CA ALA A 103 -26.42 -0.30 -16.09
C ALA A 103 -25.96 -1.25 -17.21
N PRO A 104 -26.86 -2.04 -17.82
CA PRO A 104 -26.49 -2.95 -18.89
C PRO A 104 -26.13 -2.17 -20.15
N TYR A 105 -24.97 -2.49 -20.72
CA TYR A 105 -24.57 -2.08 -22.06
C TYR A 105 -24.61 -3.31 -22.96
N GLU A 106 -25.29 -3.19 -24.09
CA GLU A 106 -25.35 -4.24 -25.10
C GLU A 106 -24.29 -3.99 -26.16
N PHE A 107 -23.55 -5.04 -26.51
CA PHE A 107 -22.72 -5.07 -27.70
C PHE A 107 -23.35 -6.02 -28.70
N VAL A 108 -23.69 -5.46 -29.85
CA VAL A 108 -24.21 -6.22 -30.99
C VAL A 108 -23.29 -5.95 -32.17
N HIS A 109 -22.65 -6.98 -32.68
CA HIS A 109 -21.87 -6.91 -33.90
C HIS A 109 -22.46 -7.86 -34.94
N ARG A 110 -23.21 -7.34 -35.91
CA ARG A 110 -23.81 -8.14 -36.98
C ARG A 110 -22.71 -8.64 -37.92
N LEU A 111 -22.64 -9.96 -38.10
CA LEU A 111 -21.70 -10.63 -39.02
C LEU A 111 -22.34 -10.90 -40.38
N GLY A 112 -23.64 -11.19 -40.42
CA GLY A 112 -24.34 -11.47 -41.66
C GLY A 112 -25.82 -11.76 -41.48
N THR A 113 -26.45 -12.16 -42.57
CA THR A 113 -27.87 -12.54 -42.62
C THR A 113 -27.99 -13.81 -43.46
N LEU A 114 -28.53 -14.89 -42.87
CA LEU A 114 -29.01 -16.04 -43.64
C LEU A 114 -30.31 -15.65 -44.32
N ARG A 115 -30.41 -15.78 -45.63
CA ARG A 115 -31.56 -15.31 -46.40
C ARG A 115 -32.47 -16.44 -46.82
N ALA A 116 -33.77 -16.18 -46.80
CA ALA A 116 -34.83 -17.06 -47.28
C ALA A 116 -34.76 -18.45 -46.67
N VAL A 117 -34.50 -18.55 -45.37
CA VAL A 117 -34.41 -19.82 -44.65
C VAL A 117 -35.83 -20.36 -44.43
N PRO A 118 -36.25 -21.48 -45.04
CA PRO A 118 -37.58 -22.02 -44.79
C PRO A 118 -37.74 -22.43 -43.34
N ARG A 119 -38.88 -22.12 -42.70
CA ARG A 119 -39.11 -22.43 -41.27
C ARG A 119 -38.92 -23.92 -40.98
N ARG A 120 -39.35 -24.80 -41.90
CA ARG A 120 -39.16 -26.26 -41.79
C ARG A 120 -37.69 -26.70 -41.77
N ARG A 121 -36.75 -25.86 -42.19
CA ARG A 121 -35.30 -26.13 -42.19
C ARG A 121 -34.62 -25.71 -40.89
N ILE A 122 -35.36 -25.10 -39.96
CA ILE A 122 -34.88 -24.76 -38.62
C ILE A 122 -35.32 -25.89 -37.68
N TRP A 123 -34.49 -26.92 -37.61
CA TRP A 123 -34.88 -28.25 -37.11
C TRP A 123 -35.35 -28.28 -35.66
N ASN A 124 -34.74 -27.46 -34.80
CA ASN A 124 -35.01 -27.45 -33.37
C ASN A 124 -35.61 -26.13 -32.89
N LEU A 125 -36.26 -25.39 -33.80
CA LEU A 125 -36.82 -24.08 -33.51
C LEU A 125 -37.76 -24.11 -32.30
N GLU A 126 -38.72 -25.04 -32.28
CA GLU A 126 -39.69 -25.17 -31.19
C GLU A 126 -39.02 -25.53 -29.85
N LEU A 127 -37.96 -26.34 -29.89
CA LEU A 127 -37.19 -26.71 -28.71
C LEU A 127 -36.44 -25.51 -28.12
N VAL A 128 -35.80 -24.71 -28.97
CA VAL A 128 -35.09 -23.49 -28.53
C VAL A 128 -36.09 -22.42 -28.08
N GLU A 129 -37.20 -22.22 -28.80
CA GLU A 129 -38.25 -21.25 -28.46
C GLU A 129 -38.94 -21.60 -27.13
N SER A 130 -39.17 -22.88 -26.84
CA SER A 130 -39.81 -23.33 -25.60
C SER A 130 -38.98 -23.05 -24.34
N GLY A 131 -37.66 -22.92 -24.47
CA GLY A 131 -36.72 -22.79 -23.36
C GLY A 131 -36.67 -24.00 -22.41
N ARG A 132 -37.43 -25.07 -22.69
CA ARG A 132 -37.64 -26.21 -21.77
C ARG A 132 -36.55 -27.28 -21.84
N GLU A 133 -35.84 -27.40 -22.96
CA GLU A 133 -34.97 -28.57 -23.22
C GLU A 133 -33.49 -28.25 -23.43
N GLN A 134 -32.97 -27.14 -22.88
CA GLN A 134 -31.53 -26.81 -22.94
C GLN A 134 -30.94 -26.71 -24.37
N ALA A 135 -31.78 -26.74 -25.41
CA ALA A 135 -31.41 -26.53 -26.80
C ALA A 135 -30.89 -25.09 -26.94
N THR A 136 -29.57 -24.97 -27.09
CA THR A 136 -28.84 -23.70 -27.00
C THR A 136 -28.06 -23.39 -28.28
N ILE A 137 -28.30 -24.19 -29.31
CA ILE A 137 -27.80 -24.03 -30.67
C ILE A 137 -29.00 -24.18 -31.58
N LEU A 138 -29.25 -23.20 -32.44
CA LEU A 138 -30.24 -23.26 -33.50
C LEU A 138 -29.61 -24.00 -34.70
N VAL A 139 -30.21 -25.11 -35.12
CA VAL A 139 -29.71 -25.91 -36.24
C VAL A 139 -30.49 -25.53 -37.49
N VAL A 140 -29.78 -24.95 -38.47
CA VAL A 140 -30.37 -24.44 -39.71
C VAL A 140 -29.81 -25.23 -40.90
N ASP A 141 -30.62 -26.10 -41.48
CA ASP A 141 -30.24 -26.92 -42.64
C ASP A 141 -30.47 -26.18 -43.95
N LEU A 142 -29.61 -25.20 -44.22
CA LEU A 142 -29.73 -24.36 -45.42
C LEU A 142 -29.45 -25.13 -46.72
N HIS A 143 -28.54 -26.11 -46.67
CA HIS A 143 -28.02 -26.82 -47.84
C HIS A 143 -28.67 -28.19 -48.07
N GLU A 144 -29.70 -28.51 -47.30
CA GLU A 144 -30.40 -29.81 -47.35
C GLU A 144 -29.46 -31.01 -47.12
N LEU A 145 -28.42 -30.80 -46.32
CA LEU A 145 -27.40 -31.81 -46.06
C LEU A 145 -27.84 -32.80 -44.98
N MET A 146 -28.95 -32.53 -44.29
CA MET A 146 -29.54 -33.41 -43.30
C MET A 146 -30.90 -33.91 -43.79
N PRO A 147 -30.97 -35.13 -44.35
CA PRO A 147 -32.24 -35.72 -44.77
C PRO A 147 -33.13 -36.13 -43.57
N GLU A 148 -32.53 -36.29 -42.39
CA GLU A 148 -33.19 -36.67 -41.14
C GLU A 148 -32.77 -35.72 -40.00
N PRO A 149 -33.59 -35.57 -38.95
CA PRO A 149 -33.23 -34.75 -37.80
C PRO A 149 -31.91 -35.22 -37.18
N PRO A 150 -31.09 -34.32 -36.60
CA PRO A 150 -29.85 -34.72 -35.95
C PRO A 150 -30.15 -35.79 -34.91
N THR A 151 -29.42 -36.91 -34.98
CA THR A 151 -29.55 -38.01 -34.02
C THR A 151 -29.29 -37.52 -32.60
N ALA A 152 -29.90 -38.17 -31.61
CA ALA A 152 -29.73 -37.83 -30.19
C ALA A 152 -28.26 -37.69 -29.78
N ASP A 153 -27.35 -38.44 -30.41
CA ASP A 153 -25.90 -38.40 -30.16
C ASP A 153 -25.23 -37.06 -30.49
N VAL A 154 -25.67 -36.38 -31.56
CA VAL A 154 -25.10 -35.06 -31.94
C VAL A 154 -25.57 -33.99 -30.96
N VAL A 155 -26.84 -34.05 -30.58
CA VAL A 155 -27.40 -33.17 -29.53
C VAL A 155 -26.68 -33.41 -28.21
N ASP A 156 -26.44 -34.66 -27.83
CA ASP A 156 -25.75 -35.03 -26.60
C ASP A 156 -24.26 -34.60 -26.60
N TYR A 157 -23.57 -34.69 -27.74
CA TYR A 157 -22.21 -34.17 -27.89
C TYR A 157 -22.15 -32.64 -27.68
N LEU A 158 -23.10 -31.90 -28.23
CA LEU A 158 -23.19 -30.44 -28.08
C LEU A 158 -23.52 -30.05 -26.64
N VAL A 159 -24.43 -30.77 -25.97
CA VAL A 159 -24.73 -30.60 -24.53
C VAL A 159 -23.50 -30.88 -23.67
N ARG A 160 -22.75 -31.95 -23.95
CA ARG A 160 -21.50 -32.29 -23.23
C ARG A 160 -20.43 -31.22 -23.41
N THR A 161 -20.25 -30.72 -24.63
CA THR A 161 -19.25 -29.68 -24.94
C THR A 161 -19.58 -28.37 -24.23
N ARG A 162 -20.86 -27.98 -24.17
CA ARG A 162 -21.32 -26.80 -23.41
C ARG A 162 -21.16 -26.96 -21.89
N THR A 163 -21.43 -28.15 -21.36
CA THR A 163 -21.22 -28.44 -19.94
C THR A 163 -19.74 -28.27 -19.56
N ARG A 164 -18.83 -28.76 -20.41
CA ARG A 164 -17.38 -28.52 -20.24
C ARG A 164 -17.06 -27.03 -20.28
N LEU A 165 -17.61 -26.29 -21.25
CA LEU A 165 -17.38 -24.85 -21.38
C LEU A 165 -17.84 -24.08 -20.12
N ARG A 166 -19.01 -24.42 -19.56
CA ARG A 166 -19.52 -23.83 -18.31
C ARG A 166 -18.59 -24.07 -17.13
N VAL A 167 -18.09 -25.30 -16.96
CA VAL A 167 -17.14 -25.64 -15.90
C VAL A 167 -15.86 -24.83 -16.07
N THR A 168 -15.32 -24.74 -17.30
CA THR A 168 -14.12 -23.94 -17.56
C THR A 168 -14.34 -22.45 -17.29
N SER A 169 -15.47 -21.87 -17.71
CA SER A 169 -15.78 -20.46 -17.43
C SER A 169 -15.91 -20.19 -15.93
N ARG A 170 -16.48 -21.11 -15.16
CA ARG A 170 -16.54 -21.02 -13.70
C ARG A 170 -15.15 -21.04 -13.08
N LEU A 171 -14.29 -21.95 -13.52
CA LEU A 171 -12.90 -22.02 -13.05
C LEU A 171 -12.12 -20.73 -13.36
N TYR A 172 -12.31 -20.15 -14.56
CA TYR A 172 -11.70 -18.85 -14.88
C TYR A 172 -12.21 -17.71 -13.98
N ALA A 173 -13.50 -17.69 -13.66
CA ALA A 173 -14.07 -16.69 -12.75
C ALA A 173 -13.53 -16.84 -11.33
N GLU A 174 -13.39 -18.07 -10.84
CA GLU A 174 -12.79 -18.39 -9.53
C GLU A 174 -11.31 -17.99 -9.50
N LEU A 175 -10.55 -18.30 -10.56
CA LEU A 175 -9.14 -17.89 -10.69
C LEU A 175 -8.98 -16.36 -10.72
N ALA A 176 -9.85 -15.65 -11.43
CA ALA A 176 -9.82 -14.20 -11.50
C ALA A 176 -10.09 -13.55 -10.13
N ARG A 177 -11.02 -14.12 -9.34
CA ARG A 177 -11.27 -13.67 -7.95
C ARG A 177 -10.05 -13.92 -7.07
N ALA A 178 -9.50 -15.13 -7.10
CA ALA A 178 -8.31 -15.48 -6.32
C ALA A 178 -7.11 -14.57 -6.66
N TYR A 179 -6.93 -14.22 -7.92
CA TYR A 179 -5.88 -13.29 -8.34
C TYR A 179 -6.09 -11.87 -7.80
N GLU A 180 -7.33 -11.38 -7.80
CA GLU A 180 -7.63 -10.04 -7.24
C GLU A 180 -7.45 -10.02 -5.72
N ASP A 181 -7.86 -11.08 -5.02
CA ASP A 181 -7.65 -11.22 -3.57
C ASP A 181 -6.14 -11.19 -3.23
N LEU A 182 -5.34 -12.00 -3.94
CA LEU A 182 -3.88 -12.00 -3.79
C LEU A 182 -3.26 -10.64 -4.12
N ARG A 183 -3.78 -9.92 -5.12
CA ARG A 183 -3.31 -8.57 -5.46
C ARG A 183 -3.56 -7.60 -4.32
N VAL A 184 -4.76 -7.62 -3.75
CA VAL A 184 -5.14 -6.78 -2.60
C VAL A 184 -4.29 -7.11 -1.38
N GLU A 185 -4.04 -8.38 -1.09
CA GLU A 185 -3.17 -8.80 0.00
C GLU A 185 -1.73 -8.32 -0.21
N ARG A 186 -1.18 -8.46 -1.41
CA ARG A 186 0.14 -7.95 -1.76
C ARG A 186 0.24 -6.44 -1.58
N ASP A 187 -0.77 -5.68 -1.98
CA ASP A 187 -0.78 -4.22 -1.83
C ASP A 187 -0.82 -3.81 -0.35
N ARG A 188 -1.59 -4.52 0.47
CA ARG A 188 -1.59 -4.35 1.93
C ARG A 188 -0.21 -4.66 2.53
N ALA A 189 0.41 -5.77 2.14
CA ALA A 189 1.73 -6.16 2.63
C ALA A 189 2.81 -5.13 2.24
N MET A 190 2.79 -4.61 1.01
CA MET A 190 3.70 -3.56 0.56
C MET A 190 3.52 -2.25 1.35
N ALA A 191 2.27 -1.88 1.67
CA ALA A 191 1.98 -0.71 2.51
C ALA A 191 2.54 -0.89 3.92
N GLN A 192 2.36 -2.07 4.53
CA GLN A 192 2.93 -2.40 5.84
C GLN A 192 4.46 -2.38 5.83
N ALA A 193 5.09 -2.93 4.80
CA ALA A 193 6.55 -2.92 4.65
C ALA A 193 7.10 -1.47 4.56
N ARG A 194 6.45 -0.59 3.80
CA ARG A 194 6.82 0.84 3.73
C ARG A 194 6.69 1.54 5.08
N ALA A 195 5.61 1.27 5.80
CA ALA A 195 5.41 1.80 7.15
C ALA A 195 6.52 1.33 8.12
N ALA A 196 6.87 0.05 8.10
CA ALA A 196 7.95 -0.51 8.92
C ALA A 196 9.31 0.12 8.58
N LEU A 197 9.64 0.29 7.30
CA LEU A 197 10.87 0.95 6.87
C LEU A 197 10.95 2.40 7.36
N SER A 198 9.83 3.15 7.33
CA SER A 198 9.79 4.51 7.86
C SER A 198 10.02 4.56 9.38
N LEU A 199 9.54 3.54 10.11
CA LEU A 199 9.75 3.43 11.54
C LEU A 199 11.22 3.12 11.86
N VAL A 200 11.84 2.20 11.12
CA VAL A 200 13.27 1.90 11.23
C VAL A 200 14.13 3.15 10.95
N ALA A 201 13.78 3.94 9.93
CA ALA A 201 14.48 5.19 9.65
C ALA A 201 14.39 6.18 10.83
N ARG A 202 13.20 6.34 11.42
CA ARG A 202 13.02 7.17 12.63
C ARG A 202 13.83 6.66 13.81
N TRP A 203 13.81 5.36 14.10
CA TRP A 203 14.61 4.80 15.19
C TRP A 203 16.10 4.99 14.96
N ARG A 204 16.59 4.85 13.72
CA ARG A 204 17.99 5.16 13.38
C ARG A 204 18.35 6.61 13.69
N THR A 205 17.49 7.57 13.33
CA THR A 205 17.73 8.98 13.68
C THR A 205 17.71 9.20 15.18
N THR A 206 16.78 8.60 15.92
CA THR A 206 16.74 8.70 17.38
C THR A 206 17.99 8.13 18.03
N VAL A 207 18.45 6.96 17.59
CA VAL A 207 19.69 6.35 18.07
C VAL A 207 20.88 7.27 17.80
N ALA A 208 21.01 7.83 16.60
CA ALA A 208 22.09 8.76 16.28
C ALA A 208 22.06 10.02 17.17
N THR A 209 20.88 10.59 17.43
CA THR A 209 20.74 11.73 18.35
C THR A 209 21.12 11.38 19.78
N LEU A 210 20.70 10.20 20.28
CA LEU A 210 21.04 9.75 21.63
C LEU A 210 22.55 9.49 21.75
N SER A 211 23.18 8.87 20.74
CA SER A 211 24.63 8.70 20.71
C SER A 211 25.37 10.02 20.78
N SER A 212 24.92 11.05 20.05
CA SER A 212 25.49 12.40 20.15
C SER A 212 25.36 12.99 21.55
N VAL A 213 24.20 12.85 22.20
CA VAL A 213 23.97 13.33 23.57
C VAL A 213 24.86 12.60 24.58
N VAL A 214 25.02 11.29 24.42
CA VAL A 214 25.92 10.48 25.27
C VAL A 214 27.36 10.97 25.13
N MET A 215 27.86 11.19 23.91
CA MET A 215 29.22 11.72 23.70
C MET A 215 29.41 13.11 24.32
N GLU A 216 28.40 13.98 24.26
CA GLU A 216 28.46 15.29 24.89
C GLU A 216 28.49 15.20 26.43
N LEU A 217 27.69 14.31 27.00
CA LEU A 217 27.68 14.03 28.44
C LEU A 217 29.02 13.45 28.91
N GLU A 218 29.60 12.50 28.17
CA GLU A 218 30.93 11.95 28.47
C GLU A 218 32.00 13.04 28.48
N SER A 219 32.03 13.88 27.45
CA SER A 219 32.96 15.03 27.39
C SER A 219 32.74 16.02 28.55
N ASN A 220 31.49 16.27 28.93
CA ASN A 220 31.17 17.09 30.10
C ASN A 220 31.68 16.46 31.40
N MET A 221 31.50 15.14 31.58
CA MET A 221 31.98 14.42 32.75
C MET A 221 33.51 14.45 32.84
N GLU A 222 34.23 14.25 31.73
CA GLU A 222 35.69 14.37 31.69
C GLU A 222 36.16 15.78 32.08
N ARG A 223 35.51 16.82 31.55
CA ARG A 223 35.80 18.22 31.92
C ARG A 223 35.55 18.48 33.40
N MET A 224 34.45 17.96 33.96
CA MET A 224 34.15 18.09 35.39
C MET A 224 35.16 17.32 36.25
N ALA A 225 35.52 16.09 35.88
CA ALA A 225 36.52 15.30 36.57
C ALA A 225 37.88 16.02 36.60
N HIS A 226 38.31 16.60 35.48
CA HIS A 226 39.53 17.39 35.41
C HIS A 226 39.47 18.62 36.33
N ARG A 227 38.34 19.35 36.33
CA ARG A 227 38.13 20.50 37.23
C ARG A 227 38.16 20.10 38.70
N LEU A 228 37.53 18.97 39.06
CA LEU A 228 37.57 18.44 40.42
C LEU A 228 39.00 18.15 40.85
N HIS A 229 39.78 17.47 40.00
CA HIS A 229 41.18 17.19 40.30
C HIS A 229 42.00 18.47 40.55
N GLN A 230 41.83 19.48 39.69
CA GLN A 230 42.47 20.80 39.89
C GLN A 230 42.01 21.51 41.17
N LEU A 231 40.75 21.31 41.59
CA LEU A 231 40.25 21.88 42.84
C LEU A 231 40.85 21.17 44.04
N THR A 232 40.90 19.83 44.00
CA THR A 232 41.53 19.00 45.04
C THR A 232 43.00 19.36 45.24
N ASP A 233 43.76 19.53 44.15
CA ASP A 233 45.15 19.97 44.23
C ASP A 233 45.29 21.37 44.86
N ARG A 234 44.38 22.29 44.51
CA ARG A 234 44.35 23.64 45.09
C ARG A 234 44.03 23.62 46.58
N VAL A 235 43.10 22.79 47.02
CA VAL A 235 42.78 22.60 48.43
C VAL A 235 44.00 22.05 49.16
N ARG A 236 44.63 20.99 48.63
CA ARG A 236 45.83 20.40 49.25
C ARG A 236 46.99 21.40 49.41
N ARG A 237 47.23 22.27 48.42
CA ARG A 237 48.24 23.34 48.54
C ARG A 237 47.89 24.36 49.62
N ARG A 238 46.60 24.71 49.75
CA ARG A 238 46.13 25.61 50.81
C ARG A 238 46.28 24.99 52.18
N ASP A 239 45.97 23.70 52.33
CA ASP A 239 46.14 23.00 53.61
C ASP A 239 47.60 23.03 54.07
N VAL A 240 48.56 22.73 53.17
CA VAL A 240 50.00 22.86 53.47
C VAL A 240 50.38 24.29 53.87
N THR A 241 49.79 25.30 53.23
CA THR A 241 50.05 26.71 53.58
C THR A 241 49.49 27.06 54.95
N ILE A 242 48.31 26.54 55.29
CA ILE A 242 47.70 26.72 56.61
C ILE A 242 48.55 26.07 57.69
N GLU A 243 49.02 24.84 57.48
CA GLU A 243 49.93 24.14 58.40
C GLU A 243 51.22 24.94 58.63
N ALA A 244 51.82 25.49 57.56
CA ALA A 244 53.01 26.34 57.67
C ALA A 244 52.76 27.62 58.48
N LEU A 245 51.65 28.32 58.21
CA LEU A 245 51.27 29.53 58.94
C LEU A 245 50.96 29.25 60.42
N GLN A 246 50.37 28.08 60.73
CA GLN A 246 50.16 27.65 62.11
C GLN A 246 51.49 27.45 62.85
N GLY A 247 52.48 26.81 62.20
CA GLY A 247 53.83 26.68 62.76
C GLY A 247 54.51 28.03 63.02
N GLU A 248 54.45 28.97 62.07
CA GLU A 248 54.97 30.33 62.28
C GLU A 248 54.27 31.04 63.44
N LEU A 249 52.95 30.87 63.58
CA LEU A 249 52.18 31.46 64.67
C LEU A 249 52.62 30.90 66.04
N GLU A 250 52.86 29.59 66.13
CA GLU A 250 53.35 28.93 67.34
C GLU A 250 54.76 29.44 67.73
N GLU A 251 55.66 29.59 66.76
CA GLU A 251 57.00 30.17 66.99
C GLU A 251 56.92 31.64 67.46
N MET A 252 56.06 32.45 66.85
CA MET A 252 55.82 33.83 67.27
C MET A 252 55.27 33.89 68.70
N GLN A 253 54.32 33.01 69.05
CA GLN A 253 53.77 32.92 70.41
C GLN A 253 54.85 32.52 71.43
N ALA A 254 55.71 31.54 71.11
CA ALA A 254 56.82 31.14 71.96
C ALA A 254 57.82 32.29 72.16
N THR A 255 58.13 33.03 71.10
CA THR A 255 59.00 34.20 71.15
C THR A 255 58.41 35.31 72.02
N LEU A 256 57.11 35.60 71.86
CA LEU A 256 56.38 36.54 72.71
C LEU A 256 56.41 36.14 74.18
N ALA A 257 56.22 34.85 74.48
CA ALA A 257 56.29 34.33 75.84
C ALA A 257 57.70 34.53 76.44
N ALA A 258 58.75 34.25 75.68
CA ALA A 258 60.13 34.47 76.10
C ALA A 258 60.45 35.96 76.34
N VAL A 259 59.99 36.85 75.44
CA VAL A 259 60.14 38.30 75.60
C VAL A 259 59.39 38.80 76.84
N MET A 260 58.17 38.30 77.07
CA MET A 260 57.38 38.65 78.26
C MET A 260 58.06 38.19 79.55
N GLU A 261 58.69 37.02 79.57
CA GLU A 261 59.42 36.57 80.75
C GLU A 261 60.66 37.43 81.01
N ARG A 262 61.41 37.76 79.95
CA ARG A 262 62.56 38.68 80.04
C ARG A 262 62.13 40.08 80.50
N TYR A 263 60.97 40.56 80.05
CA TYR A 263 60.40 41.83 80.52
C TYR A 263 60.08 41.78 82.02
N ARG A 264 59.49 40.68 82.52
CA ARG A 264 59.26 40.50 83.97
C ARG A 264 60.56 40.48 84.76
N GLU A 265 61.59 39.81 84.25
CA GLU A 265 62.90 39.75 84.88
C GLU A 265 63.55 41.14 84.97
N VAL A 266 63.63 41.86 83.85
CA VAL A 266 64.15 43.23 83.80
C VAL A 266 63.35 44.15 84.73
N ARG A 267 62.02 44.02 84.74
CA ARG A 267 61.18 44.79 85.66
C ARG A 267 61.53 44.52 87.13
N ARG A 268 61.73 43.26 87.52
CA ARG A 268 62.17 42.91 88.89
C ARG A 268 63.56 43.46 89.20
N GLU A 269 64.47 43.50 88.23
CA GLU A 269 65.79 44.10 88.40
C GLU A 269 65.70 45.62 88.57
N VAL A 270 64.85 46.30 87.81
CA VAL A 270 64.59 47.74 87.95
C VAL A 270 63.95 48.03 89.30
N GLU A 271 62.97 47.24 89.75
CA GLU A 271 62.36 47.39 91.08
C GLU A 271 63.42 47.22 92.18
N ARG A 272 64.28 46.19 92.11
CA ARG A 272 65.41 46.01 93.04
C ARG A 272 66.41 47.16 92.99
N ALA A 273 66.77 47.63 91.80
CA ALA A 273 67.68 48.76 91.64
C ALA A 273 67.07 50.05 92.18
N ALA A 274 65.77 50.27 92.00
CA ALA A 274 65.05 51.41 92.56
C ALA A 274 65.04 51.35 94.11
N GLU A 275 64.76 50.18 94.70
CA GLU A 275 64.88 49.97 96.15
C GLU A 275 66.31 50.21 96.65
N GLU A 276 67.34 49.78 95.91
CA GLU A 276 68.73 49.99 96.29
C GLU A 276 69.15 51.47 96.19
N VAL A 277 68.66 52.19 95.17
CA VAL A 277 68.83 53.64 95.02
C VAL A 277 68.11 54.38 96.15
N GLU A 278 66.91 53.98 96.52
CA GLU A 278 66.16 54.57 97.63
C GLU A 278 66.86 54.32 98.98
N ARG A 279 67.41 53.12 99.19
CA ARG A 279 68.24 52.78 100.35
C ARG A 279 69.51 53.62 100.41
N ARG A 280 70.23 53.77 99.29
CA ARG A 280 71.43 54.63 99.20
C ARG A 280 71.08 56.11 99.35
N GLY A 281 69.96 56.57 98.81
CA GLY A 281 69.44 57.93 98.99
C GLY A 281 69.15 58.23 100.46
N GLY A 282 68.53 57.29 101.17
CA GLY A 282 68.32 57.39 102.62
C GLY A 282 69.61 57.31 103.46
N GLU A 283 70.65 56.62 102.99
CA GLU A 283 71.99 56.65 103.59
C GLU A 283 72.70 58.00 103.35
N VAL A 284 72.51 58.61 102.19
CA VAL A 284 73.03 59.95 101.87
C VAL A 284 72.28 61.04 102.64
N GLU A 285 70.97 60.93 102.87
CA GLU A 285 70.24 61.87 103.75
C GLU A 285 70.67 61.72 105.22
N ARG A 286 70.95 60.50 105.70
CA ARG A 286 71.52 60.29 107.04
C ARG A 286 72.99 60.72 107.15
N GLY A 287 73.75 60.66 106.06
CA GLY A 287 75.13 61.16 105.99
C GLY A 287 75.23 62.69 105.86
N ALA A 288 74.30 63.33 105.14
CA ALA A 288 74.27 64.77 104.93
C ALA A 288 73.67 65.53 106.14
N GLY A 289 72.74 64.94 106.89
CA GLY A 289 72.23 65.54 108.13
C GLY A 289 73.23 65.57 109.30
N GLY A 290 74.31 64.79 109.22
CA GLY A 290 75.36 64.73 110.25
C GLY A 290 76.51 65.73 110.07
N ALA A 291 76.57 66.45 108.95
CA ALA A 291 77.73 67.24 108.56
C ALA A 291 77.38 68.67 108.09
N ALA A 292 76.67 69.44 108.92
CA ALA A 292 76.65 70.91 108.81
C ALA A 292 76.23 71.58 110.13
N GLY A 293 76.77 71.12 111.26
CA GLY A 293 76.94 71.96 112.44
C GLY A 293 78.38 72.43 112.49
N GLY A 294 78.64 73.74 112.25
CA GLY A 294 79.98 74.28 112.46
C GLY A 294 80.33 75.57 111.72
N GLN A 295 80.17 76.68 112.45
CA GLN A 295 81.02 77.87 112.46
C GLN A 295 80.88 78.90 111.31
N GLY A 296 80.59 80.14 111.73
CA GLY A 296 80.65 81.36 110.93
C GLY A 296 79.65 82.40 111.40
#